data_AF-A0A4Q2QPW9-F1
#
_entry.id   AF-A0A4Q2QPW9-F1
#
_cell.length_a   1.000
_cell.length_b   1.000
_cell.length_c   1.000
_cell.angle_alpha   90.00
_cell.angle_beta   90.00
_cell.angle_gamma   90.00
#
_symmetry.space_group_name_H-M   'P 1'
#
loop_
_entity.id
_entity.type
_entity.pdbx_description
1 polymer ?
#
loop_
_entity_poly.entity_id
_entity_poly.type
_entity_poly.pdbx_seq_one_letter_code
_entity_poly.pdbx_strand_id
1 'polypeptide(L)'
;RRKSRAGKSLELHLESLFKEHGATSFETQAITEGKKKPDFIFPSGAAYHDPDYPAERLRMLGVKTTCKDRWRQVLNEADRIDTVHLFTVQQGVSVAQFREMQSEGIRLVVPVGLHKAFPEEIRGELMSLSAFIDEIKKLYW
;
A
#
# COMPACT_ATOMS: atom_id res chain seq x y z
N ARG A 1 -15.19 -16.98 -8.28
CA ARG A 1 -15.46 -15.92 -9.30
C ARG A 1 -15.77 -14.52 -8.72
N ARG A 2 -16.54 -14.34 -7.62
CA ARG A 2 -16.82 -13.00 -7.02
C ARG A 2 -15.61 -12.30 -6.34
N LYS A 3 -14.72 -13.04 -5.68
CA LYS A 3 -13.59 -12.46 -4.91
C LYS A 3 -12.56 -11.67 -5.75
N SER A 4 -12.33 -12.08 -7.00
CA SER A 4 -11.39 -11.39 -7.90
C SER A 4 -11.90 -10.02 -8.37
N ARG A 5 -13.23 -9.84 -8.49
CA ARG A 5 -13.83 -8.57 -8.94
C ARG A 5 -13.75 -7.47 -7.88
N ALA A 6 -13.93 -7.84 -6.61
CA ALA A 6 -13.89 -6.87 -5.50
C ALA A 6 -12.47 -6.29 -5.29
N GLY A 7 -11.44 -7.12 -5.43
CA GLY A 7 -10.04 -6.64 -5.39
C GLY A 7 -9.77 -5.67 -6.54
N LYS A 8 -10.09 -6.09 -7.77
CA LYS A 8 -9.81 -5.24 -8.95
C LYS A 8 -10.58 -3.93 -8.95
N SER A 9 -11.83 -3.93 -8.47
CA SER A 9 -12.62 -2.70 -8.34
C SER A 9 -12.00 -1.73 -7.33
N LEU A 10 -11.37 -2.24 -6.27
CA LEU A 10 -10.73 -1.39 -5.26
C LEU A 10 -9.45 -0.75 -5.79
N GLU A 11 -8.63 -1.52 -6.53
CA GLU A 11 -7.47 -0.98 -7.26
C GLU A 11 -7.88 0.15 -8.22
N LEU A 12 -8.92 -0.07 -9.03
CA LEU A 12 -9.39 0.94 -10.00
C LEU A 12 -9.89 2.22 -9.31
N HIS A 13 -10.58 2.10 -8.17
CA HIS A 13 -10.99 3.29 -7.41
C HIS A 13 -9.80 4.05 -6.84
N LEU A 14 -8.79 3.35 -6.30
CA LEU A 14 -7.57 4.00 -5.80
C LEU A 14 -6.81 4.71 -6.93
N GLU A 15 -6.72 4.07 -8.10
CA GLU A 15 -6.11 4.68 -9.28
C GLU A 15 -6.81 5.99 -9.68
N SER A 16 -8.15 6.02 -9.71
CA SER A 16 -8.92 7.24 -9.99
C SER A 16 -8.66 8.32 -8.93
N LEU A 17 -8.71 7.95 -7.65
CA LEU A 17 -8.49 8.87 -6.54
C LEU A 17 -7.08 9.48 -6.59
N PHE A 18 -6.04 8.71 -6.88
CA PHE A 18 -4.68 9.24 -7.00
C PHE A 18 -4.58 10.27 -8.13
N LYS A 19 -5.18 9.98 -9.29
CA LYS A 19 -5.23 10.92 -10.42
C LYS A 19 -6.00 12.19 -10.08
N GLU A 20 -7.17 12.07 -9.47
CA GLU A 20 -8.03 13.20 -9.07
C GLU A 20 -7.35 14.13 -8.06
N HIS A 21 -6.53 13.57 -7.15
CA HIS A 21 -5.81 14.34 -6.14
C HIS A 21 -4.40 14.80 -6.57
N GLY A 22 -4.00 14.52 -7.82
CA GLY A 22 -2.73 14.96 -8.40
C GLY A 22 -1.50 14.11 -8.02
N ALA A 23 -1.70 12.94 -7.42
CA ALA A 23 -0.64 11.96 -7.15
C ALA A 23 -0.46 11.04 -8.37
N THR A 24 0.02 11.58 -9.49
CA THR A 24 0.06 10.88 -10.79
C THR A 24 1.34 10.08 -11.06
N SER A 25 2.36 10.23 -10.20
CA SER A 25 3.64 9.53 -10.31
C SER A 25 3.52 8.11 -9.76
N PHE A 26 2.91 7.20 -10.53
CA PHE A 26 2.85 5.78 -10.19
C PHE A 26 2.71 4.90 -11.45
N GLU A 27 3.02 3.62 -11.27
CA GLU A 27 2.79 2.59 -12.27
C GLU A 27 2.04 1.42 -11.63
N THR A 28 0.99 0.93 -12.30
CA THR A 28 0.30 -0.31 -11.94
C THR A 28 0.83 -1.45 -12.81
N GLN A 29 0.76 -2.70 -12.30
CA GLN A 29 1.27 -3.88 -13.03
C GLN A 29 2.77 -3.86 -13.37
N ALA A 30 3.54 -2.95 -12.75
CA ALA A 30 4.99 -2.92 -12.85
C ALA A 30 5.57 -4.29 -12.45
N ILE A 31 6.51 -4.79 -13.24
CA ILE A 31 7.18 -6.06 -12.95
C ILE A 31 8.36 -5.75 -12.04
N THR A 32 8.42 -6.37 -10.87
CA THR A 32 9.55 -6.30 -9.93
C THR A 32 10.33 -7.63 -9.94
N GLU A 33 11.10 -7.91 -8.90
CA GLU A 33 11.90 -9.13 -8.78
C GLU A 33 11.04 -10.39 -8.89
N GLY A 34 11.57 -11.42 -9.55
CA GLY A 34 10.90 -12.71 -9.66
C GLY A 34 9.56 -12.68 -10.41
N LYS A 35 9.35 -11.70 -11.31
CA LYS A 35 8.10 -11.49 -12.07
C LYS A 35 6.88 -11.14 -11.21
N LYS A 36 7.12 -10.64 -10.00
CA LYS A 36 6.05 -10.16 -9.12
C LYS A 36 5.48 -8.86 -9.67
N LYS A 37 4.23 -8.59 -9.30
CA LYS A 37 3.43 -7.47 -9.82
C LYS A 37 2.71 -6.82 -8.66
N PRO A 38 3.38 -5.94 -7.90
CA PRO A 38 2.73 -5.09 -6.92
C PRO A 38 1.56 -4.33 -7.54
N ASP A 39 0.55 -4.04 -6.71
CA ASP A 39 -0.65 -3.33 -7.17
C ASP A 39 -0.30 -1.91 -7.65
N PHE A 40 0.55 -1.20 -6.91
CA PHE A 40 1.10 0.11 -7.26
C PHE A 40 2.58 0.24 -6.88
N ILE A 41 3.38 0.81 -7.78
CA ILE A 41 4.75 1.26 -7.54
C ILE A 41 4.86 2.75 -7.80
N PHE A 42 5.60 3.45 -6.93
CA PHE A 42 5.87 4.88 -7.03
C PHE A 42 7.38 5.14 -6.99
N PRO A 43 7.90 6.08 -7.81
CA PRO A 43 7.14 6.87 -8.77
C PRO A 43 6.85 6.13 -10.09
N SER A 44 7.60 5.08 -10.42
CA SER A 44 7.42 4.25 -11.62
C SER A 44 8.21 2.95 -11.52
N GLY A 45 7.89 1.97 -12.36
CA GLY A 45 8.69 0.75 -12.51
C GLY A 45 10.10 1.06 -13.04
N ALA A 46 10.26 2.07 -13.89
CA ALA A 46 11.59 2.49 -14.36
C ALA A 46 12.48 2.98 -13.21
N ALA A 47 11.98 3.85 -12.33
CA ALA A 47 12.69 4.29 -11.14
C ALA A 47 12.97 3.12 -10.17
N TYR A 48 12.06 2.15 -10.10
CA TYR A 48 12.27 0.94 -9.31
C TYR A 48 13.40 0.05 -9.83
N HIS A 49 13.68 0.03 -11.14
CA HIS A 49 14.78 -0.76 -11.71
C HIS A 49 16.08 0.02 -11.84
N ASP A 50 16.05 1.33 -11.62
CA ASP A 50 17.23 2.19 -11.67
C ASP A 50 18.04 2.06 -10.37
N PRO A 51 19.24 1.44 -10.40
CA PRO A 51 20.05 1.25 -9.20
C PRO A 51 20.54 2.57 -8.59
N ASP A 52 20.62 3.64 -9.39
CA ASP A 52 21.03 4.96 -8.92
C ASP A 52 19.86 5.77 -8.33
N TYR A 53 18.62 5.30 -8.53
CA TYR A 53 17.45 5.90 -7.89
C TYR A 53 17.41 5.57 -6.39
N PRO A 54 17.25 6.56 -5.48
CA PRO A 54 17.30 6.31 -4.04
C PRO A 54 16.14 5.42 -3.56
N ALA A 55 16.48 4.31 -2.90
CA ALA A 55 15.50 3.33 -2.42
C ALA A 55 14.52 3.93 -1.39
N GLU A 56 14.98 4.87 -0.57
CA GLU A 56 14.18 5.60 0.40
C GLU A 56 13.11 6.50 -0.23
N ARG A 57 13.20 6.76 -1.54
CA ARG A 57 12.20 7.48 -2.33
C ARG A 57 11.28 6.55 -3.11
N LEU A 58 11.47 5.23 -3.06
CA LEU A 58 10.52 4.28 -3.63
C LEU A 58 9.37 4.05 -2.65
N ARG A 59 8.17 3.88 -3.18
CA ARG A 59 7.00 3.44 -2.41
C ARG A 59 6.29 2.34 -3.16
N MET A 60 5.72 1.41 -2.40
CA MET A 60 4.81 0.39 -2.89
C MET A 60 3.52 0.47 -2.09
N LEU A 61 2.38 0.32 -2.77
CA LEU A 61 1.08 0.15 -2.13
C LEU A 61 0.44 -1.16 -2.60
N GLY A 62 0.40 -2.14 -1.71
CA GLY A 62 -0.42 -3.33 -1.88
C GLY A 62 -1.88 -3.06 -1.49
N VAL A 63 -2.84 -3.72 -2.15
CA VAL A 63 -4.27 -3.51 -1.95
C VAL A 63 -4.93 -4.83 -1.58
N LYS A 64 -5.49 -4.91 -0.37
CA LYS A 64 -6.24 -6.10 0.08
C LYS A 64 -7.57 -5.68 0.69
N THR A 65 -8.67 -6.19 0.13
CA THR A 65 -10.01 -6.06 0.75
C THR A 65 -10.10 -6.71 2.13
N THR A 66 -9.25 -7.71 2.41
CA THR A 66 -9.17 -8.42 3.69
C THR A 66 -7.75 -8.94 3.90
N CYS A 67 -7.10 -8.54 4.99
CA CYS A 67 -5.68 -8.79 5.27
C CYS A 67 -5.41 -10.19 5.84
N LYS A 68 -6.20 -10.71 6.79
CA LYS A 68 -6.04 -12.06 7.44
C LYS A 68 -4.58 -12.57 7.43
N ASP A 69 -4.26 -13.71 6.83
CA ASP A 69 -2.86 -14.17 6.71
C ASP A 69 -2.23 -13.80 5.36
N ARG A 70 -3.00 -13.14 4.48
CA ARG A 70 -2.60 -12.85 3.09
C ARG A 70 -1.80 -11.58 2.93
N TRP A 71 -1.70 -10.75 3.97
CA TRP A 71 -0.86 -9.55 3.91
C TRP A 71 0.62 -9.90 3.70
N ARG A 72 1.10 -11.05 4.20
CA ARG A 72 2.48 -11.50 3.99
C ARG A 72 2.88 -11.66 2.52
N GLN A 73 1.89 -11.84 1.64
CA GLN A 73 2.13 -11.94 0.20
C GLN A 73 2.74 -10.66 -0.37
N VAL A 74 2.45 -9.49 0.22
CA VAL A 74 2.94 -8.20 -0.27
C VAL A 74 4.38 -7.90 0.12
N LEU A 75 4.91 -8.55 1.16
CA LEU A 75 6.28 -8.31 1.66
C LEU A 75 7.33 -8.65 0.62
N ASN A 76 7.09 -9.69 -0.16
CA ASN A 76 8.05 -10.15 -1.13
C ASN A 76 7.89 -9.44 -2.47
N GLU A 77 6.95 -8.51 -2.66
CA GLU A 77 6.67 -7.94 -3.99
C GLU A 77 7.65 -6.85 -4.42
N ALA A 78 8.47 -6.29 -3.53
CA ALA A 78 9.45 -5.26 -3.86
C ALA A 78 10.65 -5.29 -2.90
N ASP A 79 11.72 -6.00 -3.28
CA ASP A 79 12.88 -6.23 -2.41
C ASP A 79 13.68 -4.94 -2.10
N ARG A 80 13.56 -3.89 -2.94
CA ARG A 80 14.20 -2.59 -2.71
C ARG A 80 13.48 -1.69 -1.70
N ILE A 81 12.29 -2.07 -1.22
CA ILE A 81 11.41 -1.20 -0.42
C ILE A 81 11.23 -1.79 0.98
N ASP A 82 11.91 -1.22 1.96
CA ASP A 82 11.84 -1.70 3.36
C ASP A 82 10.47 -1.48 4.01
N THR A 83 9.79 -0.38 3.66
CA THR A 83 8.46 -0.05 4.20
C THR A 83 7.38 -0.20 3.14
N VAL A 84 6.64 -1.31 3.21
CA VAL A 84 5.56 -1.61 2.28
C VAL A 84 4.24 -1.07 2.82
N HIS A 85 3.56 -0.24 2.03
CA HIS A 85 2.24 0.26 2.41
C HIS A 85 1.18 -0.76 2.01
N LEU A 86 0.22 -1.02 2.90
CA LEU A 86 -0.87 -1.95 2.65
C LEU A 86 -2.22 -1.25 2.86
N PHE A 87 -2.93 -1.02 1.76
CA PHE A 87 -4.29 -0.49 1.80
C PHE A 87 -5.31 -1.59 2.11
N THR A 88 -6.23 -1.30 3.04
CA THR A 88 -7.36 -2.18 3.31
C THR A 88 -8.65 -1.47 3.69
N VAL A 89 -9.77 -2.11 3.36
CA VAL A 89 -11.13 -1.77 3.81
C VAL A 89 -11.66 -2.75 4.85
N GLN A 90 -10.80 -3.61 5.40
CA GLN A 90 -11.17 -4.51 6.50
C GLN A 90 -11.53 -3.71 7.75
N GLN A 91 -12.59 -4.15 8.45
CA GLN A 91 -12.98 -3.58 9.74
C GLN A 91 -12.14 -4.18 10.85
N GLY A 92 -11.05 -3.51 11.20
CA GLY A 92 -10.18 -3.88 12.31
C GLY A 92 -9.22 -5.03 12.00
N VAL A 93 -8.11 -5.06 12.75
CA VAL A 93 -7.18 -6.19 12.90
C VAL A 93 -6.90 -6.34 14.40
N SER A 94 -6.49 -7.52 14.86
CA SER A 94 -6.07 -7.66 16.25
C SER A 94 -4.78 -6.86 16.51
N VAL A 95 -4.56 -6.43 17.76
CA VAL A 95 -3.31 -5.76 18.14
C VAL A 95 -2.10 -6.65 17.84
N ALA A 96 -2.18 -7.94 18.16
CA ALA A 96 -1.10 -8.89 17.86
C ALA A 96 -0.77 -8.96 16.36
N GLN A 97 -1.78 -9.06 15.49
CA GLN A 97 -1.58 -9.06 14.04
C GLN A 97 -1.02 -7.73 13.54
N PHE A 98 -1.49 -6.61 14.10
CA PHE A 98 -0.96 -5.28 13.75
C PHE A 98 0.52 -5.14 14.10
N ARG A 99 0.93 -5.59 15.29
CA ARG A 99 2.33 -5.55 15.72
C ARG A 99 3.20 -6.46 14.86
N GLU A 100 2.69 -7.61 14.45
CA GLU A 100 3.38 -8.50 13.51
C GLU A 100 3.55 -7.86 12.12
N MET A 101 2.51 -7.18 11.62
CA MET A 101 2.60 -6.40 10.38
C MET A 101 3.70 -5.34 10.49
N GLN A 102 3.72 -4.57 11.59
CA GLN A 102 4.73 -3.53 11.79
C GLN A 102 6.15 -4.08 11.90
N SER A 103 6.35 -5.21 12.58
CA SER A 103 7.68 -5.82 12.70
C SER A 103 8.24 -6.29 11.36
N GLU A 104 7.36 -6.61 10.41
CA GLU A 104 7.72 -6.99 9.03
C GLU A 104 7.79 -5.79 8.08
N GLY A 105 7.70 -4.55 8.58
CA GLY A 105 7.80 -3.34 7.75
C GLY A 105 6.50 -2.95 7.03
N ILE A 106 5.35 -3.53 7.38
CA ILE A 106 4.06 -3.11 6.83
C ILE A 106 3.55 -1.85 7.51
N ARG A 107 3.20 -0.85 6.69
CA ARG A 107 2.44 0.33 7.12
C ARG A 107 1.00 0.26 6.61
N LEU A 108 0.04 0.13 7.53
CA LEU A 108 -1.38 0.03 7.14
C LEU A 108 -1.96 1.39 6.75
N VAL A 109 -2.54 1.42 5.54
CA VAL A 109 -3.30 2.55 5.01
C VAL A 109 -4.79 2.20 5.05
N VAL A 110 -5.57 2.96 5.81
CA VAL A 110 -6.99 2.67 6.06
C VAL A 110 -7.80 3.95 5.88
N PRO A 111 -8.98 3.91 5.21
CA PRO A 111 -9.88 5.05 5.17
C PRO A 111 -10.26 5.53 6.58
N VAL A 112 -10.25 6.84 6.82
CA VAL A 112 -10.49 7.46 8.14
C VAL A 112 -11.80 6.95 8.78
N GLY A 113 -12.86 6.79 7.98
CA GLY A 113 -14.15 6.28 8.46
C GLY A 113 -14.10 4.87 9.06
N LEU A 114 -13.09 4.07 8.73
CA LEU A 114 -12.90 2.71 9.25
C LEU A 114 -11.95 2.63 10.45
N HIS A 115 -11.23 3.70 10.80
CA HIS A 115 -10.29 3.70 11.92
C HIS A 115 -10.96 3.32 13.25
N LYS A 116 -12.22 3.73 13.45
CA LYS A 116 -13.00 3.40 14.66
C LYS A 116 -13.22 1.89 14.85
N ALA A 117 -13.15 1.09 13.78
CA ALA A 117 -13.27 -0.36 13.85
C ALA A 117 -12.00 -1.07 14.32
N PHE A 118 -10.87 -0.35 14.43
CA PHE A 118 -9.61 -0.89 14.95
C PHE A 118 -9.54 -0.67 16.47
N PRO A 119 -8.81 -1.53 17.21
CA PRO A 119 -8.49 -1.31 18.63
C PRO A 119 -7.89 0.08 18.88
N GLU A 120 -8.28 0.72 19.97
CA GLU A 120 -7.89 2.10 20.28
C GLU A 120 -6.37 2.28 20.36
N GLU A 121 -5.69 1.26 20.87
CA GLU A 121 -4.24 1.20 21.08
C GLU A 121 -3.44 1.32 19.79
N ILE A 122 -4.03 1.01 18.62
CA ILE A 122 -3.34 1.05 17.33
C ILE A 122 -3.85 2.14 16.40
N ARG A 123 -4.97 2.81 16.73
CA ARG A 123 -5.59 3.84 15.85
C ARG A 123 -4.64 4.98 15.53
N GLY A 124 -3.81 5.39 16.50
CA GLY A 124 -2.83 6.48 16.32
C GLY A 124 -1.69 6.15 15.36
N GLU A 125 -1.52 4.87 15.02
CA GLU A 125 -0.44 4.38 14.16
C GLU A 125 -0.93 4.05 12.73
N LEU A 126 -2.25 4.12 12.50
CA LEU A 126 -2.83 3.93 11.18
C LEU A 126 -2.54 5.14 10.29
N MET A 127 -2.18 4.88 9.04
CA MET A 127 -2.09 5.92 8.01
C MET A 127 -3.46 6.08 7.35
N SER A 128 -3.92 7.32 7.16
CA SER A 128 -5.10 7.56 6.31
C SER A 128 -4.74 7.53 4.82
N LEU A 129 -5.72 7.25 3.97
CA LEU A 129 -5.52 7.36 2.51
C LEU A 129 -5.11 8.79 2.10
N SER A 130 -5.69 9.81 2.74
CA SER A 130 -5.30 11.20 2.48
C SER A 130 -3.84 11.48 2.86
N ALA A 131 -3.39 11.00 4.02
CA ALA A 131 -2.01 11.15 4.46
C ALA A 131 -1.04 10.44 3.52
N PHE A 132 -1.43 9.27 2.98
CA PHE A 132 -0.64 8.56 1.98
C PHE A 132 -0.52 9.37 0.68
N ILE A 133 -1.62 9.90 0.17
CA ILE A 133 -1.62 10.77 -1.02
C ILE A 133 -0.73 12.00 -0.81
N ASP A 134 -0.83 12.64 0.36
CA ASP A 134 0.00 13.80 0.69
C ASP A 134 1.49 13.44 0.78
N GLU A 135 1.83 12.27 1.31
CA GLU A 135 3.21 11.76 1.33
C GLU A 135 3.75 11.56 -0.09
N ILE A 136 2.99 10.89 -0.97
CA ILE A 136 3.37 10.66 -2.37
C ILE A 136 3.56 11.99 -3.11
N LYS A 137 2.68 12.96 -2.89
CA LYS A 137 2.82 14.28 -3.50
C LYS A 137 4.11 14.96 -3.05
N LYS A 138 4.39 15.02 -1.74
CA LYS A 138 5.63 15.64 -1.22
C LYS A 138 6.92 14.99 -1.72
N LEU A 139 6.90 13.70 -2.05
CA LEU A 139 8.09 12.98 -2.52
C LEU A 139 8.42 13.24 -3.99
N TYR A 140 7.40 13.50 -4.81
CA TYR A 140 7.53 13.54 -6.27
C TYR A 140 7.04 14.85 -6.92
N TRP A 141 6.58 15.81 -6.12
CA TRP A 141 6.10 17.15 -6.49
C TRP A 141 6.52 18.18 -5.45
#